data_AF-A0A133NAG5-F1
#
_entry.id   AF-A0A133NAG5-F1
#
_cell.length_a   1.000
_cell.length_b   1.000
_cell.length_c   1.000
_cell.angle_alpha   90.00
_cell.angle_beta   90.00
_cell.angle_gamma   90.00
#
_symmetry.space_group_name_H-M   'P 1'
#
loop_
_entity.id
_entity.type
_entity.pdbx_description
1 polymer ?
#
loop_
_entity_poly.entity_id
_entity_poly.type
_entity_poly.pdbx_seq_one_letter_code
_entity_poly.pdbx_strand_id
1 'polypeptide(L)' 'MKKYKYFVSYYFTSNKKNGMGNIGVDSSKEIKDIDDLEEVKKHIEKNTEKHFGIQANIIILNFQLLNVEEN' A
#
# COMPACT_ATOMS: atom_id res chain seq x y z
N MET A 1 1.55 22.17 6.61
CA MET A 1 0.60 21.03 6.42
C MET A 1 1.38 19.73 6.62
N LYS A 2 0.85 18.77 7.39
CA LYS A 2 1.59 17.54 7.69
C LYS A 2 1.49 16.53 6.53
N LYS A 3 2.60 15.86 6.22
CA LYS A 3 2.67 14.77 5.25
C LYS A 3 3.29 13.54 5.90
N TYR A 4 2.53 12.45 5.93
CA TYR A 4 2.91 11.18 6.54
C TYR A 4 3.45 10.26 5.45
N LYS A 5 4.64 9.71 5.67
CA LYS A 5 5.29 8.76 4.76
C LYS A 5 5.30 7.38 5.38
N TYR A 6 4.70 6.41 4.71
CA TYR A 6 4.61 5.02 5.15
C TYR A 6 5.43 4.09 4.26
N PHE A 7 5.98 3.05 4.86
CA PHE A 7 6.48 1.88 4.18
C PHE A 7 5.45 0.75 4.30
N VAL A 8 5.17 0.10 3.17
CA VAL A 8 4.23 -1.02 3.12
C VAL A 8 4.88 -2.18 2.38
N SER A 9 4.97 -3.33 3.03
CA SER A 9 5.29 -4.60 2.36
C SER A 9 4.04 -5.41 2.16
N TYR A 10 3.87 -6.03 1.00
CA TYR A 10 2.66 -6.75 0.64
C TYR A 10 2.97 -8.04 -0.12
N TYR A 11 2.05 -8.99 -0.01
CA TYR A 11 1.94 -10.15 -0.88
C TYR A 11 0.77 -9.94 -1.83
N PHE A 12 0.96 -10.26 -3.11
CA PHE A 12 -0.10 -10.26 -4.11
C PHE A 12 -0.34 -11.68 -4.63
N THR A 13 -1.60 -12.02 -4.84
CA THR A 13 -2.00 -13.31 -5.40
C THR A 13 -3.08 -13.14 -6.45
N SER A 14 -2.90 -13.82 -7.58
CA SER A 14 -3.88 -13.94 -8.65
C SER A 14 -3.87 -15.37 -9.18
N ASN A 15 -4.86 -15.72 -10.01
CA ASN A 15 -4.91 -17.02 -10.68
C ASN A 15 -3.74 -17.29 -11.63
N LYS A 16 -2.97 -16.25 -12.00
CA LYS A 16 -1.87 -16.35 -12.98
C LYS A 16 -0.48 -16.21 -12.36
N LYS A 17 -0.38 -15.46 -11.26
CA LYS A 17 0.89 -15.07 -10.65
C LYS A 17 0.70 -14.67 -9.20
N ASN A 18 1.67 -14.99 -8.38
CA ASN A 18 1.84 -14.48 -7.03
C ASN A 18 3.22 -13.84 -6.86
N GLY A 19 3.39 -13.07 -5.78
CA GLY A 19 4.66 -12.47 -5.45
C GLY A 19 4.57 -11.55 -4.24
N MET A 20 5.70 -10.93 -3.92
CA MET A 20 5.81 -9.95 -2.85
C MET A 20 6.37 -8.65 -3.41
N GLY A 21 6.05 -7.55 -2.75
CA GLY A 21 6.54 -6.23 -3.11
C GLY A 21 6.55 -5.29 -1.92
N ASN A 22 7.22 -4.16 -2.12
CA ASN A 22 7.28 -3.07 -1.16
C ASN A 22 6.89 -1.75 -1.86
N ILE A 23 6.25 -0.84 -1.16
CA ILE A 23 5.88 0.47 -1.67
C ILE A 23 5.96 1.54 -0.58
N GLY A 24 6.37 2.75 -0.97
CA GLY A 24 6.23 3.95 -0.15
C GLY A 24 4.88 4.63 -0.41
N VAL A 25 4.16 5.00 0.65
CA VAL A 25 2.86 5.67 0.56
C VAL A 25 2.93 7.03 1.24
N ASP A 26 2.61 8.07 0.48
CA ASP A 26 2.49 9.43 0.99
C ASP A 26 1.02 9.74 1.30
N SER A 27 0.72 10.23 2.50
CA SER A 27 -0.63 10.60 2.93
C SER A 27 -0.65 11.98 3.59
N SER A 28 -1.74 12.74 3.39
CA SER A 28 -2.00 14.00 4.09
C SER A 28 -2.66 13.79 5.47
N LYS A 29 -3.16 12.57 5.74
CA LYS A 29 -3.72 12.16 7.04
C LYS A 29 -2.88 11.05 7.66
N GLU A 30 -2.87 11.02 8.99
CA GLU A 30 -2.33 9.88 9.73
C GLU A 30 -3.28 8.69 9.56
N ILE A 31 -2.74 7.52 9.22
CA ILE A 31 -3.51 6.28 9.02
C ILE A 31 -3.59 5.57 10.36
N LYS A 32 -4.79 5.46 10.93
CA LYS A 32 -4.99 4.96 12.30
C LYS A 32 -5.86 3.72 12.41
N ASP A 33 -6.61 3.42 11.36
CA ASP A 33 -7.60 2.35 11.37
C ASP A 33 -7.57 1.50 10.10
N ILE A 34 -8.43 0.48 10.10
CA ILE A 34 -8.50 -0.50 9.02
C ILE A 34 -9.11 0.07 7.73
N ASP A 35 -9.97 1.09 7.83
CA ASP A 35 -10.64 1.68 6.66
C ASP A 35 -9.61 2.49 5.84
N ASP A 36 -8.74 3.25 6.52
CA ASP A 36 -7.60 3.91 5.91
C ASP A 36 -6.63 2.91 5.24
N LEU A 37 -6.37 1.78 5.90
CA LEU A 37 -5.53 0.69 5.37
C LEU A 37 -6.13 0.03 4.13
N GLU A 38 -7.46 -0.07 4.03
CA GLU A 38 -8.14 -0.59 2.85
C GLU A 38 -7.98 0.35 1.64
N GLU A 39 -7.90 1.67 1.85
CA GLU A 39 -7.55 2.62 0.79
C GLU A 39 -6.14 2.36 0.24
N VAL A 40 -5.17 2.10 1.13
CA VAL A 40 -3.80 1.74 0.76
C VAL A 40 -3.77 0.41 -0.01
N LYS A 41 -4.53 -0.58 0.44
CA LYS A 41 -4.64 -1.88 -0.24
C LYS A 41 -5.17 -1.73 -1.66
N LYS A 42 -6.27 -0.98 -1.85
CA LYS A 42 -6.83 -0.67 -3.18
C LYS A 42 -5.84 0.06 -4.09
N HIS A 43 -5.02 0.94 -3.52
CA HIS A 43 -3.96 1.61 -4.26
C HIS A 43 -2.91 0.60 -4.77
N ILE A 44 -2.50 -0.36 -3.92
CA ILE A 44 -1.56 -1.42 -4.29
C ILE A 44 -2.16 -2.36 -5.34
N GLU A 45 -3.44 -2.73 -5.22
CA GLU A 45 -4.17 -3.55 -6.20
C GLU A 45 -4.10 -2.92 -7.60
N LYS A 46 -4.45 -1.63 -7.71
CA LYS A 46 -4.39 -0.88 -8.98
C LYS A 46 -2.99 -0.81 -9.56
N ASN A 47 -1.98 -0.57 -8.73
CA ASN A 47 -0.59 -0.55 -9.18
C ASN A 47 -0.12 -1.92 -9.68
N THR A 48 -0.53 -2.99 -8.98
CA THR A 48 -0.21 -4.38 -9.36
C THR A 48 -0.87 -4.73 -10.69
N GLU A 49 -2.14 -4.35 -10.88
CA GLU A 49 -2.85 -4.52 -12.15
C GLU A 49 -2.19 -3.76 -13.30
N LYS A 50 -1.82 -2.51 -13.08
CA LYS A 50 -1.14 -1.69 -14.09
C LYS A 50 0.23 -2.26 -14.48
N HIS A 51 0.99 -2.79 -13.50
CA HIS A 51 2.35 -3.25 -13.74
C HIS A 51 2.41 -4.66 -14.33
N PHE A 52 1.55 -5.57 -13.88
CA PHE A 52 1.58 -6.98 -14.28
C PHE A 52 0.44 -7.40 -15.21
N GLY A 53 -0.56 -6.53 -15.43
CA GLY A 53 -1.74 -6.86 -16.24
C GLY A 53 -2.63 -7.92 -15.59
N ILE A 54 -2.64 -8.02 -14.26
CA ILE A 54 -3.41 -9.01 -13.49
C ILE A 54 -4.25 -8.34 -12.41
N GLN A 55 -5.48 -8.82 -12.23
CA GLN A 55 -6.22 -8.54 -11.01
C GLN A 55 -5.68 -9.45 -9.90
N ALA A 56 -5.14 -8.85 -8.85
CA ALA A 56 -4.55 -9.55 -7.73
C ALA A 56 -5.17 -9.09 -6.42
N ASN A 57 -5.40 -10.03 -5.52
CA ASN A 57 -5.73 -9.73 -4.13
C ASN A 57 -4.45 -9.37 -3.39
N ILE A 58 -4.52 -8.35 -2.53
CA ILE A 58 -3.39 -7.86 -1.75
C ILE A 58 -3.56 -8.22 -0.27
N ILE A 59 -2.50 -8.76 0.32
CA ILE A 59 -2.34 -8.95 1.77
C ILE A 59 -1.22 -8.03 2.21
N ILE A 60 -1.53 -7.09 3.11
CA ILE A 60 -0.52 -6.23 3.73
C ILE A 60 0.21 -7.05 4.80
N LEU A 61 1.53 -7.16 4.67
CA LEU A 61 2.38 -7.92 5.59
C LEU A 61 3.03 -7.03 6.63
N ASN A 62 3.35 -5.78 6.26
CA ASN A 62 3.89 -4.76 7.16
C ASN A 62 3.37 -3.39 6.73
N PHE A 63 3.11 -2.54 7.71
CA PHE A 63 2.69 -1.16 7.53
C PHE A 63 3.36 -0.31 8.62
N GLN A 64 4.23 0.62 8.22
CA GLN A 64 5.04 1.38 9.16
C GLN A 64 5.11 2.85 8.77
N LEU A 65 4.82 3.74 9.72
CA LEU A 65 5.11 5.17 9.58
C LEU A 65 6.62 5.37 9.63
N LEU A 66 7.19 5.92 8.55
CA LEU A 66 8.62 6.22 8.46
C LEU A 66 8.95 7.63 8.94
N ASN A 67 8.16 8.62 8.49
CA ASN A 67 8.41 10.03 8.80
C ASN A 67 7.12 10.85 8.71
N VAL A 68 7.11 11.98 9.43
CA VAL A 68 6.11 13.04 9.33
C VAL A 68 6.84 14.32 8.93
N GLU A 69 6.56 14.82 7.74
CA GLU A 69 7.06 16.12 7.28
C GLU A 69 6.08 17.21 7.68
N GLU A 70 6.58 18.26 8.35
CA GLU A 70 5.82 19.45 8.71
C GLU A 70 6.37 20.65 7.94
N ASN A 71 5.55 21.19 7.02
CA ASN A 71 5.74 22.52 6.47
C ASN A 71 5.01 23.57 7.31
#